data_AF-A0A916MCB6-F1
#
_entry.id   AF-A0A916MCB6-F1
#
_cell.length_a   1.000
_cell.length_b   1.000
_cell.length_c   1.000
_cell.angle_alpha   90.00
_cell.angle_beta   90.00
_cell.angle_gamma   90.00
#
_symmetry.space_group_name_H-M   'P 1'
#
loop_
_entity.id
_entity.type
_entity.pdbx_description
1 polymer ?
#
loop_
_entity_poly.entity_id
_entity_poly.type
_entity_poly.pdbx_seq_one_letter_code
_entity_poly.pdbx_strand_id
1 'polypeptide(L)'
;MRKLHGDHIFHLPFRENDFAVAPAIRERAEALWRDEKTVALADEAYRDYLSPEGALVHADVQGGNVLLANGRTRLLDAEIAHVGDEAFDVGILIAHLVVAAATRSEQAALRDAVATTLEAYTDARGGRHAAAHGRVFRHAGIELVRRTLGAARLAITAPEPSGLRVLDLGLRWLRNAPANAAEALAGE
;
A
#
# COMPACT_ATOMS: atom_id res chain seq x y z
N MET A 1 7.80 17.33 -7.40
CA MET A 1 6.67 16.61 -6.76
C MET A 1 7.01 15.15 -6.45
N ARG A 2 7.44 14.32 -7.42
CA ARG A 2 7.78 12.90 -7.21
C ARG A 2 8.64 12.60 -5.97
N LYS A 3 9.80 13.27 -5.80
CA LYS A 3 10.67 13.04 -4.63
C LYS A 3 9.95 13.33 -3.31
N LEU A 4 9.29 14.49 -3.20
CA LEU A 4 8.57 14.87 -1.98
C LEU A 4 7.49 13.84 -1.63
N HIS A 5 6.70 13.42 -2.63
CA HIS A 5 5.71 12.37 -2.44
C HIS A 5 6.36 11.04 -2.01
N GLY A 6 7.42 10.62 -2.70
CA GLY A 6 8.19 9.42 -2.38
C GLY A 6 8.77 9.45 -0.96
N ASP A 7 9.27 10.59 -0.48
CA ASP A 7 9.77 10.73 0.90
C ASP A 7 8.67 10.38 1.92
N HIS A 8 7.42 10.79 1.67
CA HIS A 8 6.28 10.48 2.54
C HIS A 8 5.79 9.03 2.48
N ILE A 9 6.15 8.28 1.43
CA ILE A 9 5.73 6.89 1.25
C ILE A 9 6.81 5.92 1.72
N PHE A 10 8.03 6.11 1.25
CA PHE A 10 9.10 5.12 1.37
C PHE A 10 10.15 5.47 2.42
N HIS A 11 10.27 6.75 2.80
CA HIS A 11 11.36 7.19 3.68
C HIS A 11 10.88 7.51 5.10
N LEU A 12 10.03 8.53 5.24
CA LEU A 12 9.63 9.05 6.55
C LEU A 12 8.96 8.01 7.47
N PRO A 13 8.07 7.11 6.99
CA PRO A 13 7.48 6.07 7.86
C PRO A 13 8.51 5.04 8.40
N PHE A 14 9.64 4.90 7.71
CA PHE A 14 10.68 3.89 7.97
C PHE A 14 11.92 4.46 8.65
N ARG A 15 11.85 5.69 9.16
CA ARG A 15 12.91 6.35 9.93
C ARG A 15 12.34 7.04 11.14
N GLU A 16 13.21 7.35 12.09
CA GLU A 16 12.86 8.15 13.25
C GLU A 16 12.15 9.44 12.83
N ASN A 17 10.97 9.66 13.43
CA ASN A 17 10.11 10.82 13.18
C ASN A 17 9.25 11.11 14.42
N ASP A 18 8.65 12.29 14.43
CA ASP A 18 7.86 12.82 15.55
C ASP A 18 6.34 12.80 15.28
N PHE A 19 5.87 12.04 14.28
CA PHE A 19 4.45 12.00 13.95
C PHE A 19 3.62 11.48 15.14
N ALA A 20 2.50 12.14 15.44
CA ALA A 20 1.72 11.78 16.63
C ALA A 20 0.95 10.46 16.44
N VAL A 21 1.41 9.35 17.04
CA VAL A 21 0.74 8.02 16.99
C VAL A 21 0.50 7.49 18.41
N ALA A 22 -0.38 6.50 18.55
CA ALA A 22 -0.63 5.84 19.83
C ALA A 22 0.65 5.15 20.38
N PRO A 23 0.83 5.06 21.71
CA PRO A 23 2.05 4.50 22.30
C PRO A 23 2.45 3.10 21.80
N ALA A 24 1.50 2.17 21.63
CA ALA A 24 1.83 0.83 21.14
C ALA A 24 2.26 0.84 19.65
N ILE A 25 1.67 1.72 18.85
CA ILE A 25 2.07 1.94 17.46
C ILE A 25 3.47 2.57 17.41
N ARG A 26 3.78 3.49 18.33
CA ARG A 26 5.11 4.11 18.48
C ARG A 26 6.17 3.06 18.80
N GLU A 27 5.91 2.18 19.76
CA GLU A 27 6.81 1.06 20.10
C GLU A 27 7.09 0.19 18.87
N ARG A 28 6.05 -0.14 18.09
CA ARG A 28 6.22 -0.92 16.86
C ARG A 28 7.02 -0.18 15.79
N ALA A 29 6.83 1.13 15.65
CA ALA A 29 7.60 1.96 14.72
C ALA A 29 9.08 1.99 15.11
N GLU A 30 9.40 2.16 16.39
CA GLU A 30 10.78 2.14 16.86
C GLU A 30 11.45 0.77 16.66
N ALA A 31 10.71 -0.32 16.81
CA ALA A 31 11.20 -1.65 16.46
C ALA A 31 11.47 -1.78 14.95
N LEU A 32 10.58 -1.26 14.10
CA LEU A 32 10.77 -1.21 12.66
C LEU A 32 12.02 -0.40 12.25
N TRP A 33 12.28 0.75 12.86
CA TRP A 33 13.43 1.59 12.52
C TRP A 33 14.78 0.93 12.82
N ARG A 34 14.80 -0.04 13.74
CA ARG A 34 15.99 -0.86 14.08
C ARG A 34 16.09 -2.13 13.22
N ASP A 35 15.04 -2.48 12.48
CA ASP A 35 15.04 -3.61 11.55
C ASP A 35 15.64 -3.20 10.21
N GLU A 36 16.98 -3.23 10.14
CA GLU A 36 17.76 -2.85 8.95
C GLU A 36 17.31 -3.61 7.69
N LYS A 37 16.86 -4.86 7.81
CA LYS A 37 16.42 -5.66 6.66
C LYS A 37 15.13 -5.12 6.08
N THR A 38 14.14 -4.83 6.93
CA THR A 38 12.86 -4.27 6.46
C THR A 38 13.02 -2.84 5.95
N VAL A 39 13.85 -2.04 6.62
CA VAL A 39 14.21 -0.70 6.17
C VAL A 39 14.88 -0.75 4.78
N ALA A 40 15.80 -1.68 4.55
CA ALA A 40 16.48 -1.82 3.26
C ALA A 40 15.50 -2.16 2.12
N LEU A 41 14.45 -2.94 2.39
CA LEU A 41 13.39 -3.23 1.40
C LEU A 41 12.60 -1.98 1.01
N ALA A 42 12.28 -1.10 1.98
CA ALA A 42 11.63 0.17 1.71
C ALA A 42 12.55 1.11 0.91
N ASP A 43 13.85 1.14 1.24
CA ASP A 43 14.84 1.94 0.51
C ASP A 43 15.06 1.44 -0.92
N GLU A 44 15.01 0.12 -1.14
CA GLU A 44 15.06 -0.47 -2.48
C GLU A 44 13.83 -0.05 -3.30
N ALA A 45 12.64 -0.23 -2.75
CA ALA A 45 11.42 0.24 -3.38
C ALA A 45 11.45 1.76 -3.64
N TYR A 46 12.10 2.55 -2.76
CA TYR A 46 12.24 3.98 -2.98
C TYR A 46 13.15 4.31 -4.16
N ARG A 47 14.29 3.62 -4.30
CA ARG A 47 15.20 3.81 -5.43
C ARG A 47 14.48 3.52 -6.75
N ASP A 48 13.73 2.42 -6.80
CA ASP A 48 12.92 2.06 -7.97
C ASP A 48 11.83 3.11 -8.22
N TYR A 49 11.15 3.56 -7.16
CA TYR A 49 10.16 4.63 -7.26
C TYR A 49 10.75 5.96 -7.72
N LEU A 50 12.05 6.24 -7.61
CA LEU A 50 12.68 7.43 -8.16
C LEU A 50 13.16 7.25 -9.61
N SER A 51 13.27 6.01 -10.10
CA SER A 51 13.67 5.71 -11.47
C SER A 51 12.50 5.93 -12.46
N PRO A 52 12.63 6.78 -13.49
CA PRO A 52 11.57 7.04 -14.47
C PRO A 52 11.44 5.92 -15.51
N GLU A 53 11.14 4.71 -15.05
CA GLU A 53 11.00 3.52 -15.89
C GLU A 53 9.61 2.90 -15.72
N GLY A 54 9.02 2.40 -16.81
CA GLY A 54 7.71 1.75 -16.80
C GLY A 54 6.62 2.58 -17.46
N ALA A 55 5.50 2.76 -16.77
CA ALA A 55 4.28 3.37 -17.29
C ALA A 55 4.00 4.73 -16.65
N LEU A 56 3.12 5.52 -17.27
CA LEU A 56 2.56 6.70 -16.60
C LEU A 56 1.63 6.21 -15.48
N VAL A 57 2.02 6.45 -14.23
CA VAL A 57 1.24 6.15 -13.03
C VAL A 57 0.54 7.40 -12.53
N HIS A 58 -0.65 7.21 -11.94
CA HIS A 58 -1.38 8.25 -11.23
C HIS A 58 -0.70 8.63 -9.91
N ALA A 59 -0.12 7.63 -9.24
CA ALA A 59 0.59 7.72 -7.97
C ALA A 59 -0.25 8.09 -6.73
N ASP A 60 -1.57 8.18 -6.86
CA ASP A 60 -2.45 8.47 -5.71
C ASP A 60 -3.84 7.81 -5.82
N VAL A 61 -3.84 6.51 -6.11
CA VAL A 61 -5.08 5.71 -6.26
C VAL A 61 -5.70 5.36 -4.90
N GLN A 62 -5.83 6.35 -4.03
CA GLN A 62 -6.44 6.23 -2.71
C GLN A 62 -7.97 6.37 -2.77
N GLY A 63 -8.66 5.84 -1.75
CA GLY A 63 -10.13 5.85 -1.72
C GLY A 63 -10.75 7.26 -1.81
N GLY A 64 -10.06 8.29 -1.32
CA GLY A 64 -10.49 9.68 -1.42
C GLY A 64 -10.54 10.23 -2.86
N ASN A 65 -9.82 9.60 -3.78
CA ASN A 65 -9.71 10.01 -5.18
C ASN A 65 -10.59 9.18 -6.12
N VAL A 66 -11.37 8.23 -5.59
CA VAL A 66 -12.29 7.39 -6.36
C VAL A 66 -13.72 7.85 -6.16
N LEU A 67 -14.27 8.55 -7.16
CA LEU A 67 -15.66 8.97 -7.16
C LEU A 67 -16.56 7.87 -7.74
N LEU A 68 -17.56 7.46 -6.95
CA LEU A 68 -18.60 6.53 -7.35
C LEU A 68 -19.93 7.28 -7.48
N ALA A 69 -20.50 7.31 -8.69
CA ALA A 69 -21.78 7.98 -8.94
C ALA A 69 -22.56 7.28 -10.06
N ASN A 70 -23.83 6.95 -9.81
CA ASN A 70 -24.75 6.38 -10.82
C ASN A 70 -24.18 5.16 -11.55
N GLY A 71 -23.55 4.23 -10.82
CA GLY A 71 -22.91 3.04 -11.40
C GLY A 71 -21.65 3.34 -12.23
N ARG A 72 -21.08 4.55 -12.14
CA ARG A 72 -19.84 4.94 -12.80
C ARG A 72 -18.75 5.21 -11.78
N THR A 73 -17.52 4.86 -12.16
CA THR A 73 -16.31 5.13 -11.38
C THR A 73 -15.45 6.15 -12.11
N ARG A 74 -14.96 7.16 -11.39
CA ARG A 74 -13.98 8.14 -11.87
C ARG A 74 -12.81 8.21 -10.89
N LEU A 75 -11.60 8.06 -11.41
CA LEU A 75 -10.37 8.37 -10.68
C LEU A 75 -10.04 9.85 -10.92
N LEU A 76 -9.77 10.58 -9.84
CA LEU A 76 -9.52 12.02 -9.81
C LEU A 76 -8.11 12.32 -9.30
N ASP A 77 -7.67 13.56 -9.49
CA ASP A 77 -6.49 14.13 -8.83
C ASP A 77 -5.12 13.55 -9.22
N ALA A 78 -4.82 13.56 -10.52
CA ALA A 78 -3.56 13.07 -11.09
C ALA A 78 -2.40 14.08 -10.97
N GLU A 79 -2.39 14.96 -9.95
CA GLU A 79 -1.42 16.07 -9.85
C GLU A 79 0.03 15.63 -9.61
N ILE A 80 0.22 14.39 -9.11
CA ILE A 80 1.53 13.78 -8.88
C ILE A 80 1.85 12.66 -9.86
N ALA A 81 1.10 12.54 -10.95
CA ALA A 81 1.35 11.53 -11.98
C ALA A 81 2.76 11.65 -12.57
N HIS A 82 3.42 10.52 -12.79
CA HIS A 82 4.78 10.45 -13.32
C HIS A 82 5.06 9.08 -13.97
N VAL A 83 6.18 8.93 -14.65
CA VAL A 83 6.61 7.63 -15.20
C VAL A 83 7.24 6.80 -14.07
N GLY A 84 6.74 5.59 -13.84
CA GLY A 84 7.21 4.67 -12.79
C GLY A 84 6.62 3.26 -12.92
N ASP A 85 6.82 2.44 -11.88
CA ASP A 85 6.33 1.06 -11.84
C ASP A 85 4.80 0.99 -11.91
N GLU A 86 4.29 0.37 -12.96
CA GLU A 86 2.86 0.10 -13.18
C GLU A 86 2.13 -0.57 -12.01
N ALA A 87 2.85 -1.27 -11.13
CA ALA A 87 2.29 -2.02 -10.02
C ALA A 87 1.94 -1.09 -8.84
N PHE A 88 2.48 0.13 -8.84
CA PHE A 88 2.35 1.09 -7.75
C PHE A 88 0.90 1.50 -7.52
N ASP A 89 0.21 1.91 -8.57
CA ASP A 89 -1.20 2.33 -8.52
C ASP A 89 -2.12 1.20 -8.02
N VAL A 90 -1.88 -0.02 -8.50
CA VAL A 90 -2.65 -1.20 -8.08
C VAL A 90 -2.36 -1.56 -6.62
N GLY A 91 -1.11 -1.43 -6.19
CA GLY A 91 -0.71 -1.62 -4.80
C GLY A 91 -1.40 -0.65 -3.85
N ILE A 92 -1.45 0.64 -4.21
CA ILE A 92 -2.19 1.66 -3.43
C ILE A 92 -3.67 1.28 -3.37
N LEU A 93 -4.30 0.96 -4.50
CA LEU A 93 -5.72 0.58 -4.54
C LEU A 93 -6.00 -0.61 -3.60
N ILE A 94 -5.21 -1.68 -3.69
CA ILE A 94 -5.37 -2.86 -2.84
C ILE A 94 -5.21 -2.52 -1.37
N ALA A 95 -4.20 -1.73 -0.98
CA ALA A 95 -4.03 -1.32 0.40
C ALA A 95 -5.24 -0.54 0.93
N HIS A 96 -5.85 0.33 0.13
CA HIS A 96 -7.06 1.07 0.54
C HIS A 96 -8.31 0.18 0.65
N LEU A 97 -8.45 -0.83 -0.22
CA LEU A 97 -9.50 -1.84 -0.09
C LEU A 97 -9.35 -2.64 1.22
N VAL A 98 -8.12 -3.07 1.51
CA VAL A 98 -7.78 -3.90 2.67
C VAL A 98 -7.96 -3.13 3.98
N VAL A 99 -7.50 -1.89 4.05
CA VAL A 99 -7.69 -1.05 5.25
C VAL A 99 -9.16 -0.84 5.56
N ALA A 100 -9.99 -0.62 4.54
CA ALA A 100 -11.44 -0.46 4.73
C ALA A 100 -12.07 -1.74 5.31
N ALA A 101 -11.63 -2.89 4.82
CA ALA A 101 -12.14 -4.19 5.28
C ALA A 101 -11.65 -4.60 6.68
N ALA A 102 -10.52 -4.06 7.17
CA ALA A 102 -10.06 -4.31 8.54
C ALA A 102 -11.06 -3.85 9.65
N THR A 103 -12.13 -3.15 9.27
CA THR A 103 -13.22 -2.73 10.16
C THR A 103 -14.59 -3.33 9.85
N ARG A 104 -14.70 -4.13 8.79
CA ARG A 104 -15.96 -4.74 8.35
C ARG A 104 -15.77 -6.24 8.34
N SER A 105 -16.64 -7.00 9.01
CA SER A 105 -16.60 -8.47 9.06
C SER A 105 -16.91 -9.15 7.71
N GLU A 106 -16.44 -8.59 6.59
CA GLU A 106 -16.78 -8.89 5.21
C GLU A 106 -15.56 -9.43 4.44
N GLN A 107 -14.79 -10.33 5.08
CA GLN A 107 -13.53 -10.82 4.50
C GLN A 107 -13.68 -11.54 3.15
N ALA A 108 -14.82 -12.19 2.92
CA ALA A 108 -15.08 -12.84 1.63
C ALA A 108 -15.16 -11.80 0.49
N ALA A 109 -15.92 -10.72 0.70
CA ALA A 109 -16.03 -9.63 -0.27
C ALA A 109 -14.69 -8.93 -0.50
N LEU A 110 -13.85 -8.79 0.54
CA LEU A 110 -12.49 -8.28 0.40
C LEU A 110 -11.64 -9.21 -0.48
N ARG A 111 -11.64 -10.52 -0.20
CA ARG A 111 -10.88 -11.50 -0.99
C ARG A 111 -11.28 -11.45 -2.46
N ASP A 112 -12.57 -11.40 -2.73
CA ASP A 112 -13.10 -11.32 -4.09
C ASP A 112 -12.70 -10.00 -4.78
N ALA A 113 -12.74 -8.87 -4.06
CA ALA A 113 -12.33 -7.58 -4.59
C ALA A 113 -10.83 -7.54 -4.92
N VAL A 114 -9.97 -8.07 -4.05
CA VAL A 114 -8.52 -8.15 -4.30
C VAL A 114 -8.23 -9.09 -5.47
N ALA A 115 -8.85 -10.27 -5.50
CA ALA A 115 -8.69 -11.22 -6.61
C ALA A 115 -9.11 -10.61 -7.95
N THR A 116 -10.32 -10.02 -8.00
CA THR A 116 -10.86 -9.35 -9.19
C THR A 116 -9.95 -8.21 -9.66
N THR A 117 -9.37 -7.44 -8.72
CA THR A 117 -8.44 -6.36 -9.06
C THR A 117 -7.16 -6.88 -9.73
N LEU A 118 -6.59 -7.97 -9.19
CA LEU A 118 -5.38 -8.59 -9.73
C LEU A 118 -5.63 -9.24 -11.10
N GLU A 119 -6.78 -9.90 -11.27
CA GLU A 119 -7.20 -10.50 -12.53
C GLU A 119 -7.38 -9.44 -13.61
N ALA A 120 -8.16 -8.39 -13.32
CA ALA A 120 -8.38 -7.29 -14.26
C ALA A 120 -7.05 -6.60 -14.67
N TYR A 121 -6.13 -6.44 -13.72
CA TYR A 121 -4.81 -5.90 -14.00
C TYR A 121 -3.97 -6.82 -14.88
N THR A 122 -3.97 -8.13 -14.61
CA THR A 122 -3.26 -9.14 -15.41
C THR A 122 -3.79 -9.20 -16.83
N ASP A 123 -5.12 -9.18 -16.99
CA ASP A 123 -5.79 -9.20 -18.29
C ASP A 123 -5.48 -7.95 -19.10
N ALA A 124 -5.52 -6.76 -18.48
CA ALA A 124 -5.15 -5.51 -19.12
C ALA A 124 -3.69 -5.49 -19.62
N ARG A 125 -2.83 -6.33 -19.04
CA ARG A 125 -1.42 -6.51 -19.46
C ARG A 125 -1.20 -7.64 -20.46
N GLY A 126 -2.28 -8.27 -20.96
CA GLY A 126 -2.19 -9.36 -21.92
C GLY A 126 -1.80 -10.70 -21.30
N GLY A 127 -2.22 -10.97 -20.05
CA GLY A 127 -2.20 -12.31 -19.45
C GLY A 127 -0.84 -12.81 -18.97
N ARG A 128 0.18 -11.94 -18.84
CA ARG A 128 1.51 -12.33 -18.35
C ARG A 128 1.81 -11.75 -16.95
N HIS A 129 2.33 -12.62 -16.07
CA HIS A 129 3.14 -12.38 -14.84
C HIS A 129 2.49 -12.50 -13.44
N ALA A 130 2.73 -13.63 -12.77
CA ALA A 130 2.69 -13.74 -11.30
C ALA A 130 3.74 -12.84 -10.60
N ALA A 131 4.87 -12.54 -11.25
CA ALA A 131 5.87 -11.61 -10.70
C ALA A 131 5.38 -10.16 -10.60
N ALA A 132 4.29 -9.79 -11.29
CA ALA A 132 3.64 -8.49 -11.12
C ALA A 132 2.91 -8.40 -9.78
N HIS A 133 2.27 -9.49 -9.32
CA HIS A 133 1.55 -9.51 -8.04
C HIS A 133 2.48 -9.27 -6.85
N GLY A 134 3.68 -9.86 -6.86
CA GLY A 134 4.66 -9.61 -5.79
C GLY A 134 5.03 -8.12 -5.67
N ARG A 135 5.18 -7.40 -6.78
CA ARG A 135 5.42 -5.93 -6.73
C ARG A 135 4.19 -5.17 -6.23
N VAL A 136 3.00 -5.54 -6.72
CA VAL A 136 1.72 -4.96 -6.28
C VAL A 136 1.58 -5.08 -4.76
N PHE A 137 1.80 -6.26 -4.19
CA PHE A 137 1.68 -6.45 -2.74
C PHE A 137 2.81 -5.80 -1.95
N ARG A 138 4.02 -5.68 -2.51
CA ARG A 138 5.09 -4.91 -1.86
C ARG A 138 4.72 -3.44 -1.75
N HIS A 139 4.21 -2.83 -2.83
CA HIS A 139 3.70 -1.45 -2.81
C HIS A 139 2.50 -1.31 -1.88
N ALA A 140 1.58 -2.27 -1.87
CA ALA A 140 0.47 -2.30 -0.93
C ALA A 140 0.97 -2.36 0.53
N GLY A 141 1.97 -3.18 0.83
CA GLY A 141 2.55 -3.28 2.17
C GLY A 141 3.15 -1.95 2.65
N ILE A 142 3.87 -1.25 1.77
CA ILE A 142 4.42 0.08 2.04
C ILE A 142 3.29 1.10 2.26
N GLU A 143 2.23 1.05 1.46
CA GLU A 143 1.04 1.90 1.62
C GLU A 143 0.39 1.68 2.99
N LEU A 144 0.19 0.42 3.41
CA LEU A 144 -0.37 0.07 4.73
C LEU A 144 0.49 0.61 5.89
N VAL A 145 1.82 0.50 5.76
CA VAL A 145 2.76 1.05 6.74
C VAL A 145 2.64 2.57 6.80
N ARG A 146 2.72 3.29 5.65
CA ARG A 146 2.66 4.77 5.67
C ARG A 146 1.32 5.30 6.17
N ARG A 147 0.22 4.59 5.93
CA ARG A 147 -1.11 5.01 6.38
C ARG A 147 -1.33 4.76 7.87
N THR A 148 -0.42 4.05 8.52
CA THR A 148 -0.39 3.88 9.98
C THR A 148 0.68 4.76 10.65
N LEU A 149 1.88 4.85 10.06
CA LEU A 149 3.06 5.50 10.68
C LEU A 149 3.47 6.85 10.08
N GLY A 150 2.97 7.21 8.90
CA GLY A 150 3.40 8.41 8.17
C GLY A 150 2.68 9.68 8.61
N ALA A 151 2.93 10.78 7.87
CA ALA A 151 2.25 12.05 8.09
C ALA A 151 0.76 12.00 7.70
N ALA A 152 0.44 11.35 6.57
CA ALA A 152 -0.90 11.31 5.97
C ALA A 152 -1.63 9.99 6.30
N ARG A 153 -1.97 9.80 7.59
CA ARG A 153 -2.61 8.57 8.10
C ARG A 153 -4.09 8.49 7.77
N LEU A 154 -4.63 7.27 7.85
CA LEU A 154 -6.07 7.04 7.77
C LEU A 154 -6.65 6.96 9.19
N ALA A 155 -7.79 7.61 9.45
CA ALA A 155 -8.39 7.65 10.80
C ALA A 155 -8.65 6.24 11.39
N ILE A 156 -8.95 5.28 10.52
CA ILE A 156 -9.18 3.86 10.82
C ILE A 156 -7.96 3.11 11.40
N THR A 157 -6.75 3.61 11.15
CA THR A 157 -5.50 3.05 11.67
C THR A 157 -5.05 3.73 12.96
N ALA A 158 -5.74 4.79 13.41
CA ALA A 158 -5.44 5.49 14.65
C ALA A 158 -5.78 4.68 15.92
N PRO A 159 -6.94 4.01 16.04
CA PRO A 159 -7.26 3.24 17.24
C PRO A 159 -6.54 1.89 17.27
N GLU A 160 -6.32 1.40 18.49
CA GLU A 160 -5.97 0.00 18.75
C GLU A 160 -7.25 -0.84 18.87
N PRO A 161 -7.27 -2.11 18.45
CA PRO A 161 -6.18 -2.90 17.85
C PRO A 161 -6.03 -2.75 16.31
N SER A 162 -6.86 -1.95 15.63
CA SER A 162 -6.88 -1.91 14.15
C SER A 162 -5.58 -1.39 13.54
N GLY A 163 -4.99 -0.33 14.09
CA GLY A 163 -3.71 0.22 13.62
C GLY A 163 -2.57 -0.80 13.64
N LEU A 164 -2.45 -1.57 14.73
CA LEU A 164 -1.43 -2.60 14.85
C LEU A 164 -1.63 -3.73 13.85
N ARG A 165 -2.88 -4.17 13.60
CA ARG A 165 -3.15 -5.19 12.58
C ARG A 165 -2.77 -4.72 11.18
N VAL A 166 -3.14 -3.49 10.82
CA VAL A 166 -2.81 -2.91 9.51
C VAL A 166 -1.30 -2.77 9.35
N LEU A 167 -0.60 -2.29 10.37
CA LEU A 167 0.86 -2.21 10.37
C LEU A 167 1.50 -3.59 10.22
N ASP A 168 1.04 -4.59 10.97
CA ASP A 168 1.57 -5.95 10.92
C ASP A 168 1.34 -6.61 9.57
N LEU A 169 0.17 -6.42 8.96
CA LEU A 169 -0.10 -6.86 7.59
C LEU A 169 0.84 -6.17 6.58
N GLY A 170 1.00 -4.85 6.69
CA GLY A 170 1.89 -4.09 5.81
C GLY A 170 3.34 -4.56 5.87
N LEU A 171 3.84 -4.80 7.08
CA LEU A 171 5.19 -5.33 7.31
C LEU A 171 5.34 -6.76 6.80
N ARG A 172 4.31 -7.61 6.95
CA ARG A 172 4.31 -8.98 6.39
C ARG A 172 4.44 -8.94 4.87
N TRP A 173 3.63 -8.13 4.19
CA TRP A 173 3.65 -8.04 2.72
C TRP A 173 4.92 -7.38 2.18
N LEU A 174 5.48 -6.38 2.88
CA LEU A 174 6.77 -5.80 2.51
C LEU A 174 7.89 -6.85 2.55
N ARG A 175 7.96 -7.62 3.65
CA ARG A 175 8.98 -8.65 3.88
C ARG A 175 8.82 -9.86 2.97
N ASN A 176 7.59 -10.34 2.82
CA ASN A 176 7.24 -11.54 2.05
C ASN A 176 6.00 -11.24 1.22
N ALA A 177 6.20 -10.64 0.05
CA ALA A 177 5.10 -10.28 -0.83
C ALA A 177 4.36 -11.53 -1.32
N PRO A 178 3.04 -11.63 -1.09
CA PRO A 178 2.20 -12.71 -1.60
C PRO A 178 2.23 -12.81 -3.14
N ALA A 179 1.99 -14.00 -3.68
CA ALA A 179 1.87 -14.20 -5.13
C ALA A 179 0.42 -14.02 -5.63
N ASN A 180 -0.57 -14.07 -4.75
CA ASN A 180 -2.00 -13.99 -5.09
C ASN A 180 -2.86 -13.54 -3.88
N ALA A 181 -4.14 -13.29 -4.14
CA ALA A 181 -5.09 -12.84 -3.13
C ALA A 181 -5.30 -13.86 -1.98
N ALA A 182 -5.25 -15.16 -2.28
CA ALA A 182 -5.45 -16.20 -1.28
C ALA A 182 -4.29 -16.23 -0.27
N GLU A 183 -3.04 -16.16 -0.74
CA GLU A 183 -1.86 -16.02 0.11
C GLU A 183 -1.85 -14.71 0.89
N ALA A 184 -2.28 -13.62 0.25
CA ALA A 184 -2.25 -12.29 0.86
C ALA A 184 -3.16 -12.16 2.08
N LEU A 185 -4.30 -12.84 2.03
CA LEU A 185 -5.36 -12.79 3.04
C LEU A 185 -5.46 -14.10 3.84
N ALA A 186 -4.44 -14.95 3.79
CA ALA A 186 -4.33 -16.13 4.63
C ALA A 186 -4.07 -15.73 6.09
N GLY A 187 -4.96 -16.14 6.99
CA GLY A 187 -4.84 -15.89 8.43
C GLY A 187 -5.37 -14.54 8.93
N GLU A 188 -6.13 -13.82 8.11
CA GLU A 188 -7.04 -12.75 8.57
C GLU A 188 -8.37 -13.32 9.05
#